data_AF-A0A9W6TGZ3-F1
#
_entry.id   AF-A0A9W6TGZ3-F1
#
_cell.length_a   1.000
_cell.length_b   1.000
_cell.length_c   1.000
_cell.angle_alpha   90.00
_cell.angle_beta   90.00
_cell.angle_gamma   90.00
#
_symmetry.space_group_name_H-M   'P 1'
#
loop_
_entity.id
_entity.type
_entity.pdbx_description
1 polymer ?
#
loop_
_entity_poly.entity_id
_entity_poly.type
_entity_poly.pdbx_seq_one_letter_code
_entity_poly.pdbx_strand_id
1 'polypeptide(L)'
;MSMTVYERLMEACPEVEAVKMEEPFTCKGPDGKLIDVTIIVNLHLRLRTVAGSVRITKPVECLIIPGDSPEFLLGNDVLTMLGIDVYEQLDTLAANDGQGGQDDEFDDVNEPQIGTSVELSDELRSAVEELIAKAVSKGFPRKFLPSLRRIASRFDIWRLKLGDDPPARVQPMKVRLKPGARPYRCKARRYPPEVRRFLDISMMNWCGWAGYTRTLRVDGPAPSSQFGRVVENSGRRQNTSL
;
A
#
# COMPACT_ATOMS: atom_id res chain seq x y z
N MET A 1 -21.36 -14.36 -7.06
CA MET A 1 -20.98 -15.32 -6.00
C MET A 1 -21.45 -16.72 -6.39
N SER A 2 -20.90 -17.78 -5.81
CA SER A 2 -21.36 -19.16 -6.09
C SER A 2 -22.64 -19.51 -5.32
N MET A 3 -23.32 -20.60 -5.73
CA MET A 3 -24.48 -21.12 -5.02
C MET A 3 -24.13 -21.52 -3.57
N THR A 4 -22.98 -22.15 -3.34
CA THR A 4 -22.53 -22.53 -1.99
C THR A 4 -22.29 -21.31 -1.09
N VAL A 5 -21.78 -20.20 -1.64
CA VAL A 5 -21.64 -18.94 -0.88
C VAL A 5 -23.01 -18.35 -0.54
N TYR A 6 -23.98 -18.45 -1.44
CA TYR A 6 -25.35 -17.99 -1.19
C TYR A 6 -26.06 -18.81 -0.10
N GLU A 7 -25.92 -20.15 -0.10
CA GLU A 7 -26.49 -21.01 0.95
C GLU A 7 -25.95 -20.64 2.34
N ARG A 8 -24.64 -20.42 2.44
CA ARG A 8 -23.99 -19.94 3.68
C ARG A 8 -24.46 -18.55 4.09
N LEU A 9 -24.78 -17.68 3.12
CA LEU A 9 -25.36 -16.38 3.39
C LEU A 9 -26.77 -16.53 3.98
N MET A 10 -27.59 -17.45 3.47
CA MET A 10 -28.94 -17.72 3.99
C MET A 10 -28.92 -18.26 5.42
N GLU A 11 -27.92 -19.07 5.79
CA GLU A 11 -27.74 -19.53 7.18
C GLU A 11 -27.47 -18.37 8.14
N ALA A 12 -26.73 -17.36 7.70
CA ALA A 12 -26.38 -16.19 8.52
C ALA A 12 -27.46 -15.09 8.49
N CYS A 13 -28.15 -14.95 7.36
CA CYS A 13 -29.09 -13.88 7.06
C CYS A 13 -30.32 -14.43 6.30
N PRO A 14 -31.30 -15.05 6.98
CA PRO A 14 -32.46 -15.67 6.34
C PRO A 14 -33.44 -14.66 5.72
N GLU A 15 -33.27 -13.36 5.99
CA GLU A 15 -34.08 -12.27 5.43
C GLU A 15 -33.69 -11.90 3.99
N VAL A 16 -32.61 -12.47 3.46
CA VAL A 16 -32.14 -12.19 2.11
C VAL A 16 -33.00 -12.94 1.10
N GLU A 17 -33.70 -12.21 0.22
CA GLU A 17 -34.50 -12.79 -0.84
C GLU A 17 -33.75 -12.73 -2.19
N ALA A 18 -33.47 -13.89 -2.77
CA ALA A 18 -33.00 -14.00 -4.13
C ALA A 18 -34.18 -14.01 -5.12
N VAL A 19 -34.00 -13.32 -6.24
CA VAL A 19 -35.00 -13.16 -7.29
C VAL A 19 -34.54 -13.94 -8.51
N LYS A 20 -35.45 -14.72 -9.10
CA LYS A 20 -35.22 -15.39 -10.38
C LYS A 20 -35.35 -14.37 -11.51
N MET A 21 -34.38 -14.34 -12.41
CA MET A 21 -34.39 -13.47 -13.57
C MET A 21 -35.43 -13.94 -14.60
N GLU A 22 -36.10 -13.00 -15.27
CA GLU A 22 -37.01 -13.30 -16.39
C GLU A 22 -36.24 -13.79 -17.63
N GLU A 23 -35.09 -13.16 -17.90
CA GLU A 23 -34.15 -13.54 -18.96
C GLU A 23 -32.84 -14.03 -18.34
N PRO A 24 -32.42 -15.28 -18.60
CA PRO A 24 -31.12 -15.79 -18.16
C PRO A 24 -29.96 -14.97 -18.74
N PHE A 25 -28.96 -14.71 -17.92
CA PHE A 25 -27.75 -14.00 -18.32
C PHE A 25 -26.59 -14.99 -18.48
N THR A 26 -26.01 -15.08 -19.68
CA THR A 26 -24.82 -15.93 -19.93
C THR A 26 -23.56 -15.08 -19.84
N CYS A 27 -22.67 -15.42 -18.91
CA CYS A 27 -21.35 -14.80 -18.78
C CYS A 27 -20.21 -15.79 -19.05
N LYS A 28 -19.05 -15.27 -19.43
CA LYS A 28 -17.84 -16.08 -19.64
C LYS A 28 -17.04 -16.16 -18.33
N GLY A 29 -16.81 -17.37 -17.85
CA GLY A 29 -15.96 -17.64 -16.70
C GLY A 29 -14.48 -17.39 -16.99
N PRO A 30 -13.62 -17.37 -15.95
CA PRO A 30 -12.17 -17.20 -16.11
C PRO A 30 -11.50 -18.28 -16.97
N ASP A 31 -12.06 -19.49 -16.98
CA ASP A 31 -11.62 -20.63 -17.80
C ASP A 31 -12.14 -20.58 -19.24
N GLY A 32 -12.88 -19.52 -19.58
CA GLY A 32 -13.48 -19.31 -20.88
C GLY A 32 -14.77 -20.08 -21.13
N LYS A 33 -15.26 -20.85 -20.15
CA LYS A 33 -16.56 -21.53 -20.26
C LYS A 33 -17.71 -20.55 -20.09
N LEU A 34 -18.83 -20.86 -20.75
CA LEU A 34 -20.06 -20.11 -20.57
C LEU A 34 -20.74 -20.56 -19.28
N ILE A 35 -21.23 -19.59 -18.53
CA ILE A 35 -21.95 -19.79 -17.28
C ILE A 35 -23.30 -19.09 -17.38
N ASP A 36 -24.36 -19.87 -17.25
CA ASP A 36 -25.73 -19.36 -17.23
C ASP A 36 -26.15 -18.99 -15.81
N VAL A 37 -26.43 -17.70 -15.64
CA VAL A 37 -26.92 -17.11 -14.40
C VAL A 37 -28.41 -16.87 -14.54
N THR A 38 -29.19 -17.39 -13.59
CA THR A 38 -30.65 -17.27 -13.57
C THR A 38 -31.19 -16.65 -12.29
N ILE A 39 -30.33 -16.40 -11.32
CA ILE A 39 -30.71 -15.92 -9.99
C ILE A 39 -29.81 -14.76 -9.59
N ILE A 40 -30.43 -13.72 -9.05
CA ILE A 40 -29.77 -12.53 -8.55
C ILE A 40 -30.23 -12.23 -7.12
N VAL A 41 -29.40 -11.50 -6.38
CA VAL A 41 -29.71 -11.05 -5.04
C VAL A 41 -29.14 -9.66 -4.79
N ASN A 42 -29.93 -8.77 -4.20
CA ASN A 42 -29.51 -7.40 -3.92
C ASN A 42 -28.93 -7.29 -2.51
N LEU A 43 -27.64 -6.97 -2.40
CA LEU A 43 -26.92 -6.96 -1.13
C LEU A 43 -26.23 -5.63 -0.84
N HIS A 44 -26.28 -5.21 0.43
CA HIS A 44 -25.43 -4.14 0.91
C HIS A 44 -24.06 -4.69 1.26
N LEU A 45 -23.09 -4.49 0.35
CA LEU A 45 -21.76 -5.03 0.53
C LEU A 45 -20.93 -4.19 1.50
N ARG A 46 -20.20 -4.88 2.37
CA ARG A 46 -19.20 -4.30 3.26
C ARG A 46 -17.89 -5.03 3.06
N LEU A 47 -16.95 -4.35 2.41
CA LEU A 47 -15.60 -4.85 2.22
C LEU A 47 -14.75 -4.54 3.44
N ARG A 48 -13.97 -5.52 3.88
CA ARG A 48 -13.00 -5.35 4.97
C ARG A 48 -11.61 -5.28 4.35
N THR A 49 -11.01 -4.10 4.37
CA THR A 49 -9.64 -3.88 3.90
C THR A 49 -8.71 -3.66 5.08
N VAL A 50 -7.41 -3.65 4.81
CA VAL A 50 -6.38 -3.33 5.81
C VAL A 50 -6.52 -1.89 6.32
N ALA A 51 -6.99 -0.96 5.48
CA ALA A 51 -7.18 0.44 5.82
C ALA A 51 -8.48 0.69 6.61
N GLY A 52 -9.44 -0.23 6.58
CA GLY A 52 -10.70 -0.12 7.27
C GLY A 52 -11.83 -0.84 6.54
N SER A 53 -13.05 -0.66 7.03
CA SER A 53 -14.22 -1.19 6.34
C SER A 53 -14.76 -0.18 5.33
N VAL A 54 -15.01 -0.63 4.10
CA VAL A 54 -15.64 0.14 3.04
C VAL A 54 -17.06 -0.41 2.88
N ARG A 55 -18.07 0.43 3.10
CA ARG A 55 -19.48 0.07 2.94
C ARG A 55 -20.00 0.68 1.64
N ILE A 56 -20.56 -0.16 0.78
CA ILE A 56 -21.26 0.30 -0.41
C ILE A 56 -22.65 0.73 0.03
N THR A 57 -23.00 1.99 -0.24
CA THR A 57 -24.23 2.61 0.27
C THR A 57 -25.45 2.13 -0.51
N LYS A 58 -25.28 1.88 -1.82
CA LYS A 58 -26.33 1.33 -2.68
C LYS A 58 -26.33 -0.20 -2.60
N PRO A 59 -27.50 -0.87 -2.62
CA PRO A 59 -27.57 -2.30 -2.86
C PRO A 59 -26.85 -2.65 -4.17
N VAL A 60 -26.03 -3.69 -4.14
CA VAL A 60 -25.35 -4.23 -5.31
C VAL A 60 -26.10 -5.47 -5.76
N GLU A 61 -26.44 -5.52 -7.04
CA GLU A 61 -27.02 -6.70 -7.67
C GLU A 61 -25.93 -7.76 -7.81
N CYS A 62 -26.08 -8.85 -7.06
CA CYS A 62 -25.11 -9.93 -7.03
C CYS A 62 -25.66 -11.13 -7.82
N LEU A 63 -24.93 -11.52 -8.86
CA LEU A 63 -25.21 -12.71 -9.64
C LEU A 63 -24.89 -13.98 -8.85
N ILE A 64 -25.81 -14.95 -8.83
CA ILE A 64 -25.58 -16.28 -8.24
C ILE A 64 -25.22 -17.25 -9.35
N ILE A 65 -23.97 -17.68 -9.33
CA ILE A 65 -23.33 -18.50 -10.35
C ILE A 65 -23.37 -19.96 -9.89
N PRO A 66 -23.71 -20.92 -10.77
CA PRO A 66 -23.61 -22.34 -10.45
C PRO A 66 -22.16 -22.73 -10.14
N GLY A 67 -21.95 -23.49 -9.06
CA GLY A 67 -20.63 -23.95 -8.61
C GLY A 67 -20.46 -23.89 -7.10
N ASP A 68 -19.31 -24.39 -6.66
CA ASP A 68 -18.93 -24.57 -5.25
C ASP A 68 -17.76 -23.67 -4.81
N SER A 69 -17.33 -22.75 -5.68
CA SER A 69 -16.22 -21.84 -5.36
C SER A 69 -16.51 -21.07 -4.07
N PRO A 70 -15.59 -21.04 -3.09
CA PRO A 70 -15.78 -20.29 -1.86
C PRO A 70 -15.60 -18.78 -2.05
N GLU A 71 -15.29 -18.33 -3.28
CA GLU A 71 -14.91 -16.95 -3.56
C GLU A 71 -16.11 -16.06 -3.89
N PHE A 72 -16.01 -14.80 -3.47
CA PHE A 72 -16.93 -13.74 -3.85
C PHE A 72 -16.23 -12.82 -4.84
N LEU A 73 -16.65 -12.88 -6.11
CA LEU A 73 -16.11 -12.04 -7.17
C LEU A 73 -16.79 -10.66 -7.15
N LEU A 74 -15.98 -9.60 -7.21
CA LEU A 74 -16.45 -8.24 -7.39
C LEU A 74 -16.36 -7.87 -8.87
N GLY A 75 -17.47 -7.40 -9.43
CA GLY A 75 -17.50 -6.91 -10.80
C GLY A 75 -16.73 -5.61 -10.99
N ASN A 76 -16.35 -5.33 -12.24
CA ASN A 76 -15.62 -4.12 -12.60
C ASN A 76 -16.45 -2.84 -12.32
N ASP A 77 -17.76 -2.92 -12.44
CA ASP A 77 -18.72 -1.88 -12.07
C ASP A 77 -18.62 -1.49 -10.58
N VAL A 78 -18.45 -2.48 -9.71
CA VAL A 78 -18.27 -2.25 -8.27
C VAL A 78 -16.87 -1.71 -7.97
N LEU A 79 -15.84 -2.24 -8.64
CA LEU A 79 -14.46 -1.77 -8.46
C LEU A 79 -14.31 -0.31 -8.90
N THR A 80 -14.83 0.04 -10.08
CA THR A 80 -14.82 1.43 -10.59
C THR A 80 -15.64 2.37 -9.70
N MET A 81 -16.77 1.93 -9.14
CA MET A 81 -17.53 2.70 -8.15
C MET A 81 -16.71 3.00 -6.88
N LEU A 82 -15.76 2.14 -6.53
CA LEU A 82 -14.84 2.34 -5.41
C LEU A 82 -13.60 3.16 -5.79
N GLY A 83 -13.52 3.66 -7.03
CA GLY A 83 -12.36 4.38 -7.57
C GLY A 83 -11.19 3.46 -7.93
N ILE A 84 -11.45 2.18 -8.15
CA ILE A 84 -10.46 1.18 -8.56
C ILE A 84 -10.73 0.84 -10.02
N ASP A 85 -10.11 1.59 -10.93
CA ASP A 85 -10.04 1.21 -12.33
C ASP A 85 -8.76 0.42 -12.57
N VAL A 86 -8.91 -0.90 -12.72
CA VAL A 86 -7.77 -1.80 -12.90
C VAL A 86 -7.07 -1.55 -14.23
N TYR A 87 -7.80 -1.16 -15.28
CA TYR A 87 -7.21 -0.95 -16.60
C TYR A 87 -6.41 0.35 -16.63
N GLU A 88 -6.97 1.48 -16.17
CA GLU A 88 -6.22 2.74 -16.08
C GLU A 88 -4.98 2.61 -15.17
N GLN A 89 -5.09 1.86 -14.07
CA GLN A 89 -3.96 1.61 -13.18
C GLN A 89 -2.88 0.76 -13.84
N LEU A 90 -3.26 -0.27 -14.62
CA LEU A 90 -2.31 -1.08 -15.39
C LEU A 90 -1.66 -0.28 -16.52
N ASP A 91 -2.43 0.55 -17.22
CA ASP A 91 -1.91 1.43 -18.27
C ASP A 91 -0.92 2.45 -17.71
N THR A 92 -1.22 3.04 -16.54
CA THR A 92 -0.30 3.94 -15.83
C THR A 92 0.98 3.21 -15.43
N LEU A 93 0.88 1.98 -14.91
CA LEU A 93 2.05 1.17 -14.57
C LEU A 93 2.90 0.87 -15.81
N ALA A 94 2.28 0.49 -16.93
CA ALA A 94 2.97 0.19 -18.18
C ALA A 94 3.59 1.45 -18.83
N ALA A 95 2.92 2.61 -18.75
CA ALA A 95 3.43 3.87 -19.24
C ALA A 95 4.66 4.35 -18.43
N ASN A 96 4.64 4.14 -17.11
CA ASN A 96 5.77 4.46 -16.24
C ASN A 96 6.99 3.56 -16.50
N ASP A 97 6.80 2.31 -16.89
CA ASP A 97 7.88 1.42 -17.34
C ASP A 97 8.45 1.82 -18.73
N GLY A 98 7.70 2.58 -19.54
CA GLY A 98 8.08 3.03 -20.88
C GLY A 98 8.65 4.45 -20.95
N GLN A 99 8.35 5.32 -19.98
CA GLN A 99 8.80 6.72 -19.95
C GLN A 99 10.09 6.87 -19.15
N GLY A 100 11.21 6.49 -19.77
CA GLY A 100 12.56 6.93 -19.38
C GLY A 100 12.86 8.39 -19.72
N GLY A 101 11.91 9.31 -19.55
CA GLY A 101 12.11 10.75 -19.77
C GLY A 101 11.02 11.37 -20.63
N GLN A 102 10.04 12.00 -20.00
CA GLN A 102 9.37 13.17 -20.59
C GLN A 102 9.31 14.26 -19.51
N ASP A 103 9.81 15.42 -19.92
CA ASP A 103 9.93 16.63 -19.13
C ASP A 103 8.53 17.20 -18.84
N ASP A 104 8.16 17.24 -17.56
CA ASP A 104 6.99 17.96 -17.10
C ASP A 104 7.32 19.47 -17.00
N GLU A 105 6.53 20.32 -17.66
CA GLU A 105 6.68 21.79 -17.72
C GLU A 105 6.50 22.51 -16.36
N PHE A 106 6.35 21.75 -15.27
CA PHE A 106 6.28 22.23 -13.89
C PHE A 106 7.46 21.75 -13.03
N ASP A 107 8.51 21.20 -13.64
CA ASP A 107 9.75 20.91 -12.93
C ASP A 107 10.47 22.25 -12.68
N ASP A 108 10.21 22.84 -11.52
CA ASP A 108 10.99 23.96 -11.03
C ASP A 108 12.45 23.50 -11.06
N VAL A 109 13.30 24.20 -11.81
CA VAL A 109 14.65 23.74 -12.24
C VAL A 109 15.63 23.47 -11.07
N ASN A 110 15.14 23.55 -9.83
CA ASN A 110 15.86 23.35 -8.58
C ASN A 110 15.19 22.32 -7.64
N GLU A 111 14.12 21.63 -8.03
CA GLU A 111 13.64 20.50 -7.20
C GLU A 111 14.58 19.30 -7.35
N PRO A 112 15.06 18.71 -6.24
CA PRO A 112 15.93 17.55 -6.31
C PRO A 112 15.14 16.36 -6.84
N GLN A 113 15.33 16.06 -8.12
CA GLN A 113 14.75 14.87 -8.75
C GLN A 113 15.16 13.63 -7.95
N ILE A 114 14.17 12.80 -7.61
CA ILE A 114 14.39 11.53 -6.91
C ILE A 114 14.56 10.46 -7.99
N GLY A 115 15.71 9.79 -8.04
CA GLY A 115 16.01 8.87 -9.14
C GLY A 115 16.93 7.73 -8.74
N THR A 116 16.73 6.59 -9.40
CA THR A 116 17.52 5.36 -9.24
C THR A 116 18.86 5.49 -9.97
N SER A 117 19.76 6.33 -9.48
CA SER A 117 21.11 6.44 -10.03
C SER A 117 22.07 5.67 -9.13
N VAL A 118 22.34 4.42 -9.49
CA VAL A 118 23.29 3.53 -8.78
C VAL A 118 24.71 3.63 -9.35
N GLU A 119 24.93 4.39 -10.44
CA GLU A 119 26.27 4.53 -11.04
C GLU A 119 26.61 6.00 -11.34
N LEU A 120 27.91 6.31 -11.27
CA LEU A 120 28.48 7.58 -11.73
C LEU A 120 28.19 7.76 -13.22
N SER A 121 27.02 8.30 -13.56
CA SER A 121 26.63 8.54 -14.94
C SER A 121 27.63 9.48 -15.60
N ASP A 122 27.76 9.38 -16.92
CA ASP A 122 28.59 10.30 -17.70
C ASP A 122 28.14 11.76 -17.53
N GLU A 123 26.86 11.97 -17.21
CA GLU A 123 26.29 13.27 -16.82
C GLU A 123 26.90 13.80 -15.52
N LEU A 124 26.98 12.97 -14.48
CA LEU A 124 27.59 13.35 -13.20
C LEU A 124 29.07 13.69 -13.35
N ARG A 125 29.80 12.91 -14.16
CA ARG A 125 31.21 13.21 -14.49
C ARG A 125 31.36 14.55 -15.18
N SER A 126 30.44 14.86 -16.10
CA SER A 126 30.42 16.13 -16.83
C SER A 126 30.15 17.32 -15.89
N ALA A 127 29.18 17.17 -14.99
CA ALA A 127 28.88 18.19 -13.97
C ALA A 127 30.07 18.44 -13.02
N VAL A 128 30.78 17.39 -12.61
CA VAL A 128 32.00 17.52 -11.80
C VAL A 128 33.11 18.27 -12.56
N GLU A 129 33.32 17.98 -13.84
CA GLU A 129 34.29 18.74 -14.65
C GLU A 129 33.89 20.21 -14.83
N GLU A 130 32.59 20.52 -14.94
CA GLU A 130 32.10 21.91 -14.99
C GLU A 130 32.43 22.66 -13.68
N LEU A 131 32.24 22.01 -12.53
CA LEU A 131 32.62 22.58 -11.23
C LEU A 131 34.13 22.84 -11.14
N ILE A 132 34.95 21.94 -11.68
CA ILE A 132 36.41 22.11 -11.73
C ILE A 132 36.78 23.28 -12.64
N ALA A 133 36.14 23.40 -13.81
CA ALA A 133 36.34 24.54 -14.71
C ALA A 133 35.96 25.87 -14.04
N LYS A 134 34.85 25.89 -13.30
CA LYS A 134 34.39 27.04 -12.51
C LYS A 134 35.35 27.40 -11.38
N ALA A 135 36.02 26.41 -10.77
CA ALA A 135 37.06 26.69 -9.78
C ALA A 135 38.28 27.36 -10.43
N VAL A 136 38.70 26.91 -11.62
CA VAL A 136 39.81 27.52 -12.36
C VAL A 136 39.50 28.95 -12.77
N SER A 137 38.30 29.22 -13.27
CA SER A 137 37.90 30.59 -13.65
C SER A 137 37.88 31.55 -12.45
N LYS A 138 37.60 31.02 -11.25
CA LYS A 138 37.67 31.74 -9.97
C LYS A 138 39.08 31.82 -9.36
N GLY A 139 40.12 31.40 -10.07
CA GLY A 139 41.52 31.57 -9.65
C GLY A 139 42.16 30.35 -8.98
N PHE A 140 41.58 29.15 -9.10
CA PHE A 140 42.21 27.94 -8.59
C PHE A 140 43.57 27.67 -9.28
N PRO A 141 44.66 27.38 -8.54
CA PRO A 141 45.98 27.20 -9.12
C PRO A 141 46.05 25.99 -10.08
N ARG A 142 46.37 26.26 -11.35
CA ARG A 142 46.41 25.23 -12.41
C ARG A 142 47.34 24.05 -12.11
N LYS A 143 48.43 24.29 -11.37
CA LYS A 143 49.38 23.25 -10.93
C LYS A 143 48.73 22.13 -10.11
N PHE A 144 47.63 22.41 -9.42
CA PHE A 144 46.91 21.43 -8.59
C PHE A 144 45.71 20.80 -9.30
N LEU A 145 45.40 21.18 -10.55
CA LEU A 145 44.27 20.64 -11.30
C LEU A 145 44.26 19.11 -11.40
N PRO A 146 45.39 18.43 -11.70
CA PRO A 146 45.41 16.97 -11.74
C PRO A 146 45.06 16.34 -10.38
N SER A 147 45.49 16.99 -9.29
CA SER A 147 45.17 16.52 -7.93
C SER A 147 43.70 16.77 -7.57
N LEU A 148 43.14 17.90 -7.98
CA LEU A 148 41.73 18.24 -7.76
C LEU A 148 40.80 17.25 -8.50
N ARG A 149 41.06 17.01 -9.80
CA ARG A 149 40.34 16.00 -10.59
C ARG A 149 40.39 14.62 -9.93
N ARG A 150 41.59 14.18 -9.55
CA ARG A 150 41.76 12.90 -8.88
C ARG A 150 40.94 12.80 -7.60
N ILE A 151 40.89 13.84 -6.77
CA ILE A 151 40.12 13.82 -5.52
C ILE A 151 38.62 13.83 -5.81
N ALA A 152 38.17 14.73 -6.70
CA ALA A 152 36.76 14.90 -7.03
C ALA A 152 36.14 13.64 -7.64
N SER A 153 36.90 12.85 -8.40
CA SER A 153 36.43 11.61 -9.02
C SER A 153 36.76 10.35 -8.23
N ARG A 154 37.49 10.44 -7.11
CA ARG A 154 37.94 9.25 -6.36
C ARG A 154 36.84 8.57 -5.57
N PHE A 155 35.88 9.35 -5.06
CA PHE A 155 34.81 8.85 -4.21
C PHE A 155 33.48 9.14 -4.86
N ASP A 156 32.56 8.20 -4.70
CA ASP A 156 31.17 8.34 -5.13
C ASP A 156 30.40 9.16 -4.09
N ILE A 157 30.62 10.48 -4.09
CA ILE A 157 30.04 11.44 -3.12
C ILE A 157 29.12 12.47 -3.77
N TRP A 158 29.03 12.46 -5.09
CA TRP A 158 28.27 13.45 -5.85
C TRP A 158 26.95 12.86 -6.31
N ARG A 159 25.88 13.64 -6.23
CA ARG A 159 24.53 13.23 -6.62
C ARG A 159 23.90 14.36 -7.43
N LEU A 160 23.42 14.05 -8.64
CA LEU A 160 22.53 14.96 -9.39
C LEU A 160 21.08 14.81 -8.93
N LYS A 161 20.72 13.60 -8.50
CA LYS A 161 19.40 13.20 -8.03
C LYS A 161 19.54 12.56 -6.67
N LEU A 162 18.65 12.85 -5.73
CA LEU A 162 18.62 12.17 -4.45
C LEU A 162 18.14 10.74 -4.70
N GLY A 163 18.96 9.74 -4.39
CA GLY A 163 18.71 8.35 -4.80
C GLY A 163 18.87 7.34 -3.67
N ASP A 164 18.63 6.08 -4.00
CA ASP A 164 18.78 4.93 -3.12
C ASP A 164 20.25 4.59 -2.84
N ASP A 165 20.91 5.46 -2.08
CA ASP A 165 22.24 5.18 -1.57
C ASP A 165 22.19 3.90 -0.71
N PRO A 166 23.15 2.97 -0.88
CA PRO A 166 23.18 1.78 -0.05
C PRO A 166 23.29 2.19 1.42
N PRO A 167 22.61 1.46 2.32
CA PRO A 167 22.69 1.76 3.74
C PRO A 167 24.14 1.75 4.19
N ALA A 168 24.48 2.67 5.11
CA ALA A 168 25.81 2.71 5.68
C ALA A 168 26.20 1.32 6.19
N ARG A 169 27.47 0.93 5.96
CA ARG A 169 28.02 -0.38 6.37
C ARG A 169 28.30 -0.42 7.87
N VAL A 170 27.24 -0.26 8.65
CA VAL A 170 27.24 -0.26 10.12
C VAL A 170 26.13 -1.19 10.60
N GLN A 171 26.29 -1.72 11.81
CA GLN A 171 25.23 -2.55 12.38
C GLN A 171 23.94 -1.73 12.52
N PRO A 172 22.76 -2.30 12.19
CA PRO A 172 21.49 -1.61 12.36
C PRO A 172 21.29 -1.14 13.80
N MET A 173 20.74 0.06 13.95
CA MET A 173 20.42 0.62 15.26
C MET A 173 19.38 -0.25 15.97
N LYS A 174 19.69 -0.66 17.21
CA LYS A 174 18.74 -1.38 18.09
C LYS A 174 18.10 -0.40 19.07
N VAL A 175 16.81 -0.13 18.90
CA VAL A 175 16.04 0.70 19.82
C VAL A 175 15.62 -0.12 21.04
N ARG A 176 15.97 0.34 22.26
CA ARG A 176 15.56 -0.29 23.52
C ARG A 176 14.46 0.54 24.17
N LEU A 177 13.30 -0.08 24.41
CA LEU A 177 12.21 0.57 25.13
C LEU A 177 12.51 0.59 26.64
N LYS A 178 12.05 1.64 27.32
CA LYS A 178 12.11 1.70 28.78
C LYS A 178 11.22 0.59 29.39
N PRO A 179 11.58 0.02 30.55
CA PRO A 179 10.73 -0.95 31.24
C PRO A 179 9.32 -0.40 31.47
N GLY A 180 8.29 -1.19 31.17
CA GLY A 180 6.88 -0.79 31.30
C GLY A 180 6.33 0.07 30.15
N ALA A 181 7.12 0.37 29.11
CA ALA A 181 6.63 1.06 27.93
C ALA A 181 5.49 0.28 27.25
N ARG A 182 4.38 0.97 26.94
CA ARG A 182 3.23 0.40 26.25
C ARG A 182 3.17 0.96 24.83
N PRO A 183 2.92 0.12 23.80
CA PRO A 183 2.68 0.61 22.45
C PRO A 183 1.51 1.58 22.44
N TYR A 184 1.69 2.74 21.78
CA TYR A 184 0.64 3.73 21.62
C TYR A 184 0.38 3.96 20.12
N ARG A 185 -0.89 3.97 19.73
CA ARG A 185 -1.31 4.24 18.35
C ARG A 185 -1.92 5.63 18.28
N CYS A 186 -1.15 6.59 17.79
CA CYS A 186 -1.65 7.94 17.52
C CYS A 186 -2.68 7.91 16.39
N LYS A 187 -3.69 8.79 16.46
CA LYS A 187 -4.55 9.07 15.30
C LYS A 187 -3.72 9.75 14.21
N ALA A 188 -3.95 9.39 12.95
CA ALA A 188 -3.33 10.06 11.82
C ALA A 188 -3.73 11.54 11.78
N ARG A 189 -2.79 12.43 11.42
CA ARG A 189 -3.12 13.83 11.19
C ARG A 189 -4.04 13.95 9.97
N ARG A 190 -5.02 14.86 10.05
CA ARG A 190 -5.83 15.25 8.90
C ARG A 190 -5.07 16.33 8.14
N TYR A 191 -4.77 16.06 6.88
CA TYR A 191 -4.20 17.04 5.96
C TYR A 191 -5.29 17.55 5.00
N PRO A 192 -5.23 18.82 4.57
CA PRO A 192 -6.01 19.31 3.45
C PRO A 192 -5.79 18.45 2.19
N PRO A 193 -6.77 18.36 1.28
CA PRO A 193 -6.67 17.51 0.09
C PRO A 193 -5.42 17.76 -0.76
N GLU A 194 -4.98 19.01 -0.86
CA GLU A 194 -3.82 19.44 -1.66
C GLU A 194 -2.52 18.91 -1.05
N VAL A 195 -2.37 19.06 0.27
CA VAL A 195 -1.23 18.55 1.04
C VAL A 195 -1.20 17.03 1.01
N ARG A 196 -2.38 16.39 1.06
CA ARG A 196 -2.47 14.93 0.97
C ARG A 196 -2.03 14.41 -0.40
N ARG A 197 -2.47 15.03 -1.51
CA ARG A 197 -2.02 14.65 -2.86
C ARG A 197 -0.52 14.78 -3.00
N PHE A 198 0.04 15.90 -2.54
CA PHE A 198 1.50 16.11 -2.55
C PHE A 198 2.22 14.98 -1.81
N LEU A 199 1.80 14.67 -0.58
CA LEU A 199 2.41 13.59 0.21
C LEU A 199 2.22 12.20 -0.42
N ASP A 200 1.06 11.92 -1.02
CA ASP A 200 0.80 10.63 -1.66
C ASP A 200 1.73 10.43 -2.87
N ILE A 201 1.91 11.46 -3.70
CA ILE A 201 2.83 11.45 -4.86
C ILE A 201 4.29 11.30 -4.40
N SER A 202 4.74 12.13 -3.45
CA SER A 202 6.13 12.11 -2.98
C SER A 202 6.48 10.81 -2.24
N MET A 203 5.54 10.22 -1.51
CA MET A 203 5.79 9.04 -0.67
C MET A 203 5.76 7.73 -1.48
N MET A 204 5.05 7.67 -2.61
CA MET A 204 5.13 6.54 -3.56
C MET A 204 6.54 6.43 -4.17
N ASN A 205 7.21 7.56 -4.46
CA ASN A 205 8.59 7.57 -4.96
C ASN A 205 9.66 7.22 -3.90
N TRP A 206 9.31 7.17 -2.61
CA TRP A 206 10.22 6.87 -1.49
C TRP A 206 10.18 5.41 -1.02
N CYS A 207 9.43 4.53 -1.71
CA CYS A 207 9.12 3.18 -1.23
C CYS A 207 10.34 2.23 -1.08
N GLY A 208 11.53 2.61 -1.54
CA GLY A 208 12.77 1.87 -1.28
C GLY A 208 13.27 1.94 0.17
N TRP A 209 13.00 3.04 0.89
CA TRP A 209 13.50 3.28 2.26
C TRP A 209 12.48 2.99 3.35
N ALA A 210 11.20 3.09 3.03
CA ALA A 210 10.12 2.75 3.95
C ALA A 210 9.95 1.23 3.97
N GLY A 211 10.69 0.53 4.83
CA GLY A 211 10.46 -0.88 5.12
C GLY A 211 8.99 -1.10 5.51
N TYR A 212 8.18 -1.57 4.56
CA TYR A 212 6.76 -1.84 4.76
C TYR A 212 6.62 -3.03 5.70
N THR A 213 6.59 -2.77 7.01
CA THR A 213 6.30 -3.80 8.00
C THR A 213 4.79 -4.06 8.01
N ARG A 214 4.35 -4.98 7.15
CA ARG A 214 3.07 -5.69 7.34
C ARG A 214 3.23 -6.56 8.58
N THR A 215 3.13 -5.97 9.78
CA THR A 215 3.02 -6.75 11.02
C THR A 215 1.68 -7.49 10.98
N LEU A 216 1.73 -8.78 10.66
CA LEU A 216 0.73 -9.76 11.05
C LEU A 216 0.64 -9.71 12.58
N ARG A 217 -0.43 -9.10 13.12
CA ARG A 217 -0.75 -9.23 14.54
C ARG A 217 -1.59 -10.48 14.73
N VAL A 218 -1.00 -11.47 15.39
CA VAL A 218 -1.73 -12.51 16.11
C VAL A 218 -2.36 -11.81 17.31
N ASP A 219 -3.65 -11.48 17.22
CA ASP A 219 -4.41 -11.01 18.38
C ASP A 219 -5.02 -12.22 19.09
N GLY A 220 -4.45 -12.57 20.25
CA GLY A 220 -5.15 -13.36 21.27
C GLY A 220 -6.31 -12.56 21.86
N PRO A 221 -7.31 -13.22 22.48
CA PRO A 221 -8.56 -12.58 22.87
C PRO A 221 -8.37 -11.60 24.03
N ALA A 222 -8.93 -10.39 23.88
CA ALA A 222 -9.03 -9.39 24.93
C ALA A 222 -10.19 -9.71 25.91
N PRO A 223 -10.12 -9.26 27.17
CA PRO A 223 -10.97 -9.75 28.25
C PRO A 223 -12.37 -9.13 28.21
N SER A 224 -13.37 -9.98 28.42
CA SER A 224 -14.77 -9.62 28.59
C SER A 224 -15.00 -8.92 29.94
N SER A 225 -15.34 -7.64 29.90
CA SER A 225 -15.99 -6.95 31.02
C SER A 225 -17.51 -7.00 30.83
N GLN A 226 -18.19 -7.91 31.54
CA GLN A 226 -19.62 -7.77 31.83
C GLN A 226 -19.79 -7.84 33.35
N PHE A 227 -20.23 -6.73 33.93
CA PHE A 227 -20.82 -6.66 35.27
C PHE A 227 -22.30 -7.03 35.16
N GLY A 228 -22.78 -7.95 36.00
CA GLY A 228 -24.19 -8.34 36.04
C GLY A 228 -24.53 -9.39 37.11
N ARG A 229 -24.61 -8.94 38.38
CA ARG A 229 -25.55 -9.34 39.45
C ARG A 229 -25.60 -10.82 39.97
N VAL A 230 -25.14 -10.96 41.22
CA VAL A 230 -25.69 -11.70 42.39
C VAL A 230 -26.29 -13.11 42.19
N VAL A 231 -25.67 -14.12 42.81
CA VAL A 231 -26.29 -15.04 43.80
C VAL A 231 -25.22 -15.52 44.79
N GLU A 232 -25.44 -15.28 46.09
CA GLU A 232 -24.73 -15.91 47.21
C GLU A 232 -25.02 -17.42 47.26
N ASN A 233 -24.00 -18.25 47.53
CA ASN A 233 -24.06 -19.17 48.68
C ASN A 233 -22.73 -19.88 48.95
N SER A 234 -22.23 -19.64 50.16
CA SER A 234 -21.69 -20.60 51.15
C SER A 234 -20.93 -21.84 50.67
N GLY A 235 -19.66 -22.01 51.11
CA GLY A 235 -19.09 -23.35 51.27
C GLY A 235 -17.57 -23.51 51.34
N ARG A 236 -17.00 -23.33 52.53
CA ARG A 236 -15.92 -24.13 53.16
C ARG A 236 -14.57 -24.44 52.43
N ARG A 237 -13.51 -24.03 53.16
CA ARG A 237 -12.29 -24.78 53.59
C ARG A 237 -11.34 -25.32 52.51
N GLN A 238 -10.14 -24.73 52.38
CA GLN A 238 -8.85 -25.03 53.06
C GLN A 238 -7.97 -26.03 52.29
N ASN A 239 -6.73 -25.58 51.98
CA ASN A 239 -5.44 -26.29 51.89
C ASN A 239 -5.35 -27.52 50.94
N THR A 240 -4.26 -27.87 50.25
CA THR A 240 -2.81 -27.84 50.52
C THR A 240 -2.06 -27.99 49.20
N SER A 241 -0.84 -27.48 49.18
CA SER A 241 0.24 -27.76 48.24
C SER A 241 0.68 -29.23 48.25
N LEU A 242 1.03 -29.76 47.08
CA LEU A 242 2.35 -30.33 46.74
C LEU A 242 2.49 -30.37 45.22
#